data_AF-A0A7V2RQI6-F1
#
_entry.id   AF-A0A7V2RQI6-F1
#
_cell.length_a   1.000
_cell.length_b   1.000
_cell.length_c   1.000
_cell.angle_alpha   90.00
_cell.angle_beta   90.00
_cell.angle_gamma   90.00
#
_symmetry.space_group_name_H-M   'P 1'
#
loop_
_entity.id
_entity.type
_entity.pdbx_description
1 polymer ?
#
loop_
_entity_poly.entity_id
_entity_poly.type
_entity_poly.pdbx_seq_one_letter_code
_entity_poly.pdbx_strand_id
1 'polypeptide(L)'
;MKPADGMEEKIAKGEFATDGYDTTMTWIAERYLYGRLREDGELIVPGSDFETFYNSMGVSNIGAFAGIDETIRSLFTLDTATSAQLEDLYVQRLAELDAIALIDDQLQSTSGQDSLQLLVDREVHVDQLTSLSQTAVALVQTIRTDRIGRVADIQASNNAINAQAIFEQNEKTVNDLLLASIANNGSLQAGQITALESIASQCPYTGGTAVFRARGLLTGRSELVFNDSEICGAGEMPLLQNPGNNASVLDQQAFEIFPNPATGSFTVKVVGGEPMLRELQVLDLQGKLLLKRTLAEEEHSTVVNTNGLVSGMYFVKVLEEGKAVFSEKLIVQ
;
A
#
# COMPACT_ATOMS: atom_id res chain seq x y z
N MET A 1 -1.82 -32.10 -12.23
CA MET A 1 -2.89 -31.10 -12.38
C MET A 1 -3.53 -30.86 -11.00
N LYS A 2 -3.06 -29.86 -10.26
CA LYS A 2 -3.89 -29.31 -9.17
C LYS A 2 -5.06 -28.60 -9.86
N PRO A 3 -6.32 -28.82 -9.46
CA PRO A 3 -7.41 -28.01 -9.99
C PRO A 3 -7.07 -26.56 -9.67
N ALA A 4 -7.18 -25.67 -10.66
CA ALA A 4 -7.28 -24.26 -10.37
C ALA A 4 -8.43 -24.08 -9.38
N ASP A 5 -8.21 -23.28 -8.35
CA ASP A 5 -9.22 -23.06 -7.33
C ASP A 5 -10.46 -22.50 -8.04
N GLY A 6 -11.68 -22.94 -7.71
CA GLY A 6 -12.89 -22.60 -8.50
C GLY A 6 -13.17 -21.09 -8.62
N MET A 7 -12.43 -20.27 -7.87
CA MET A 7 -12.39 -18.82 -7.99
C MET A 7 -11.62 -18.32 -9.22
N GLU A 8 -10.49 -18.93 -9.58
CA GLU A 8 -9.66 -18.49 -10.71
C GLU A 8 -10.34 -18.74 -12.04
N GLU A 9 -11.02 -19.88 -12.18
CA GLU A 9 -11.87 -20.16 -13.34
C GLU A 9 -13.01 -19.13 -13.48
N LYS A 10 -13.61 -18.71 -12.36
CA LYS A 10 -14.63 -17.66 -12.36
C LYS A 10 -14.05 -16.31 -12.79
N ILE A 11 -12.86 -15.94 -12.31
CA ILE A 11 -12.17 -14.71 -12.75
C ILE A 11 -11.92 -14.77 -14.26
N ALA A 12 -11.36 -15.89 -14.76
CA ALA A 12 -11.06 -16.05 -16.18
C ALA A 12 -12.29 -15.96 -17.10
N LYS A 13 -13.44 -16.44 -16.61
CA LYS A 13 -14.72 -16.38 -17.32
C LYS A 13 -15.45 -15.04 -17.17
N GLY A 14 -14.97 -14.13 -16.33
CA GLY A 14 -15.69 -12.90 -15.98
C GLY A 14 -16.92 -13.15 -15.09
N GLU A 15 -16.95 -14.28 -14.38
CA GLU A 15 -18.02 -14.71 -13.46
C GLU A 15 -17.65 -14.41 -11.99
N PHE A 16 -16.57 -13.68 -11.75
CA PHE A 16 -16.19 -13.25 -10.41
C PHE A 16 -17.18 -12.21 -9.89
N ALA A 17 -17.81 -12.50 -8.76
CA ALA A 17 -18.79 -11.65 -8.11
C ALA A 17 -18.27 -11.24 -6.74
N THR A 18 -18.56 -9.99 -6.36
CA THR A 18 -18.11 -9.37 -5.12
C THR A 18 -19.28 -8.72 -4.40
N ASP A 19 -19.18 -8.63 -3.08
CA ASP A 19 -20.20 -7.99 -2.24
C ASP A 19 -19.94 -6.48 -2.10
N GLY A 20 -19.67 -5.79 -3.22
CA GLY A 20 -19.33 -4.37 -3.30
C GLY A 20 -17.93 -4.08 -3.87
N TYR A 21 -17.74 -2.83 -4.30
CA TYR A 21 -16.52 -2.35 -4.97
C TYR A 21 -16.13 -3.16 -6.21
N ASP A 22 -17.14 -3.63 -6.94
CA ASP A 22 -17.00 -4.67 -7.97
C ASP A 22 -15.95 -4.35 -9.03
N THR A 23 -15.85 -3.08 -9.46
CA THR A 23 -14.88 -2.67 -10.47
C THR A 23 -13.43 -2.81 -9.98
N THR A 24 -13.10 -2.28 -8.81
CA THR A 24 -11.75 -2.37 -8.24
C THR A 24 -11.42 -3.81 -7.85
N MET A 25 -12.36 -4.52 -7.22
CA MET A 25 -12.12 -5.87 -6.73
C MET A 25 -11.97 -6.88 -7.88
N THR A 26 -12.75 -6.72 -8.96
CA THR A 26 -12.55 -7.49 -10.19
C THR A 26 -11.18 -7.18 -10.78
N TRP A 27 -10.81 -5.92 -10.92
CA TRP A 27 -9.49 -5.55 -11.44
C TRP A 27 -8.32 -6.10 -10.59
N ILE A 28 -8.42 -6.10 -9.26
CA ILE A 28 -7.42 -6.71 -8.38
C ILE A 28 -7.32 -8.22 -8.64
N ALA A 29 -8.46 -8.90 -8.74
CA ALA A 29 -8.53 -10.34 -8.97
C ALA A 29 -7.97 -10.73 -10.34
N GLU A 30 -8.28 -9.96 -11.38
CA GLU A 30 -7.75 -10.16 -12.73
C GLU A 30 -6.25 -9.91 -12.79
N ARG A 31 -5.73 -8.87 -12.12
CA ARG A 31 -4.27 -8.65 -12.01
C ARG A 31 -3.57 -9.80 -11.32
N TYR A 32 -4.16 -10.33 -10.24
CA TYR A 32 -3.62 -11.51 -9.55
C TYR A 32 -3.54 -12.71 -10.49
N LEU A 33 -4.65 -13.07 -11.14
CA LEU A 33 -4.69 -14.22 -12.04
C LEU A 33 -3.72 -14.03 -13.22
N TYR A 34 -3.73 -12.85 -13.86
CA TYR A 34 -2.85 -12.57 -14.98
C TYR A 34 -1.38 -12.66 -14.57
N GLY A 35 -0.99 -12.09 -13.43
CA GLY A 35 0.37 -12.22 -12.88
C GLY A 35 0.78 -13.67 -12.66
N ARG A 36 -0.11 -14.48 -12.07
CA ARG A 36 0.14 -15.91 -11.85
C ARG A 36 0.33 -16.67 -13.17
N LEU A 37 -0.50 -16.42 -14.19
CA LEU A 37 -0.37 -17.04 -15.50
C LEU A 37 0.91 -16.63 -16.24
N ARG A 38 1.42 -15.42 -16.01
CA ARG A 38 2.73 -14.98 -16.55
C ARG A 38 3.90 -15.71 -15.89
N GLU A 39 3.82 -15.97 -14.59
CA GLU A 39 4.87 -16.64 -13.83
C GLU A 39 4.89 -18.17 -14.09
N ASP A 40 3.72 -18.77 -14.32
CA ASP A 40 3.56 -20.20 -14.59
C ASP A 40 2.75 -20.44 -15.88
N GLY A 41 3.48 -20.48 -17.00
CA GLY A 41 2.90 -20.71 -18.33
C GLY A 41 2.28 -22.09 -18.52
N GLU A 42 2.59 -23.08 -17.66
CA GLU A 42 1.96 -24.42 -17.75
C GLU A 42 0.47 -24.39 -17.42
N LEU A 43 0.01 -23.34 -16.72
CA LEU A 43 -1.40 -23.11 -16.43
C LEU A 43 -2.19 -22.68 -17.68
N ILE A 44 -1.52 -22.19 -18.72
CA ILE A 44 -2.14 -21.72 -19.96
C ILE A 44 -2.27 -22.91 -20.93
N VAL A 45 -3.36 -23.67 -20.76
CA VAL A 45 -3.69 -24.78 -21.67
C VAL A 45 -4.34 -24.24 -22.95
N PRO A 46 -3.89 -24.64 -24.15
CA PRO A 46 -4.53 -24.22 -25.40
C PRO A 46 -6.02 -24.54 -25.45
N GLY A 47 -6.83 -23.56 -25.87
CA GLY A 47 -8.29 -23.62 -25.93
C GLY A 47 -9.00 -23.45 -24.59
N SER A 48 -8.28 -23.17 -23.50
CA SER A 48 -8.88 -22.95 -22.18
C SER A 48 -9.37 -21.51 -21.96
N ASP A 49 -10.22 -21.32 -20.96
CA ASP A 49 -10.63 -19.99 -20.50
C ASP A 49 -9.42 -19.17 -20.00
N PHE A 50 -8.39 -19.83 -19.44
CA PHE A 50 -7.15 -19.16 -19.04
C PHE A 50 -6.35 -18.62 -20.21
N GLU A 51 -6.28 -19.33 -21.33
CA GLU A 51 -5.65 -18.80 -22.55
C GLU A 51 -6.42 -17.58 -23.09
N THR A 52 -7.76 -17.67 -23.14
CA THR A 52 -8.62 -16.57 -23.61
C THR A 52 -8.46 -15.33 -22.72
N PHE A 53 -8.54 -15.52 -21.41
CA PHE A 53 -8.32 -14.48 -20.40
C PHE A 53 -6.93 -13.86 -20.53
N TYR A 54 -5.88 -14.68 -20.59
CA TYR A 54 -4.50 -14.22 -20.68
C TYR A 54 -4.27 -13.33 -21.92
N ASN A 55 -4.74 -13.78 -23.08
CA ASN A 55 -4.60 -13.03 -24.32
C ASN A 55 -5.38 -11.70 -24.29
N SER A 56 -6.57 -11.69 -23.69
CA SER A 56 -7.38 -10.46 -23.54
C SER A 56 -6.72 -9.47 -22.58
N MET A 57 -6.27 -9.94 -21.42
CA MET A 57 -5.63 -9.08 -20.43
C MET A 57 -4.28 -8.54 -20.91
N GLY A 58 -3.54 -9.30 -21.72
CA GLY A 58 -2.23 -8.90 -22.23
C GLY A 58 -2.23 -7.63 -23.10
N VAL A 59 -3.35 -7.28 -23.71
CA VAL A 59 -3.51 -6.04 -24.50
C VAL A 59 -4.24 -4.92 -23.74
N SER A 60 -4.56 -5.15 -22.46
CA SER A 60 -5.26 -4.19 -21.59
C SER A 60 -4.29 -3.45 -20.65
N ASN A 61 -4.81 -2.52 -19.85
CA ASN A 61 -4.04 -1.89 -18.77
C ASN A 61 -3.52 -2.89 -17.73
N ILE A 62 -4.20 -4.03 -17.51
CA ILE A 62 -3.73 -5.10 -16.62
C ILE A 62 -2.41 -5.68 -17.14
N GLY A 63 -2.36 -5.98 -18.44
CA GLY A 63 -1.14 -6.43 -19.13
C GLY A 63 -0.01 -5.42 -19.03
N ALA A 64 -0.32 -4.14 -19.27
CA ALA A 64 0.65 -3.05 -19.22
C ALA A 64 1.25 -2.88 -17.82
N PHE A 65 0.41 -2.82 -16.76
CA PHE A 65 0.90 -2.72 -15.38
C PHE A 65 1.70 -3.95 -14.95
N ALA A 66 1.29 -5.15 -15.35
CA ALA A 66 2.05 -6.37 -15.05
C ALA A 66 3.44 -6.36 -15.69
N GLY A 67 3.57 -5.83 -16.92
CA GLY A 67 4.87 -5.61 -17.57
C GLY A 67 5.74 -4.60 -16.83
N ILE A 68 5.13 -3.52 -16.32
CA ILE A 68 5.83 -2.53 -15.48
C ILE A 68 6.31 -3.16 -14.17
N ASP A 69 5.47 -3.94 -13.49
CA ASP A 69 5.84 -4.60 -12.24
C ASP A 69 7.06 -5.52 -12.43
N GLU A 70 7.09 -6.29 -13.51
CA GLU A 70 8.23 -7.15 -13.87
C GLU A 70 9.49 -6.34 -14.15
N THR A 71 9.38 -5.28 -14.96
CA THR A 71 10.54 -4.44 -15.28
C THR A 71 11.06 -3.70 -14.05
N ILE A 72 10.21 -3.26 -13.13
CA ILE A 72 10.61 -2.72 -11.82
C ILE A 72 11.36 -3.76 -11.00
N ARG A 73 10.86 -5.00 -10.89
CA ARG A 73 11.56 -6.10 -10.17
C ARG A 73 12.95 -6.34 -10.76
N SER A 74 13.06 -6.31 -12.09
CA SER A 74 14.32 -6.53 -12.80
C SER A 74 15.38 -5.42 -12.61
N LEU A 75 15.03 -4.26 -12.03
CA LEU A 75 16.01 -3.22 -11.65
C LEU A 75 16.94 -3.68 -10.52
N PHE A 76 16.50 -4.68 -9.74
CA PHE A 76 17.20 -5.20 -8.56
C PHE A 76 17.89 -6.54 -8.82
N THR A 77 17.85 -7.03 -10.05
CA THR A 77 18.58 -8.21 -10.50
C THR A 77 19.81 -7.79 -11.30
N LEU A 78 20.95 -8.44 -11.06
CA LEU A 78 22.14 -8.31 -11.88
C LEU A 78 22.13 -9.37 -12.98
N ASP A 79 22.65 -9.02 -14.16
CA ASP A 79 22.89 -10.00 -15.21
C ASP A 79 24.06 -10.91 -14.82
N THR A 80 24.09 -12.10 -15.43
CA THR A 80 25.10 -13.14 -15.13
C THR A 80 26.54 -12.66 -15.34
N ALA A 81 26.79 -11.80 -16.33
CA ALA A 81 28.14 -11.32 -16.61
C ALA A 81 28.62 -10.35 -15.53
N THR A 82 27.78 -9.38 -15.15
CA THR A 82 28.07 -8.45 -14.06
C THR A 82 28.25 -9.18 -12.72
N SER A 83 27.37 -10.14 -12.42
CA SER A 83 27.50 -10.97 -11.21
C SER A 83 28.81 -11.76 -11.18
N ALA A 84 29.22 -12.34 -12.31
CA ALA A 84 30.49 -13.06 -12.40
C ALA A 84 31.70 -12.12 -12.23
N GLN A 85 31.66 -10.90 -12.77
CA GLN A 85 32.72 -9.91 -12.58
C GLN A 85 32.86 -9.47 -11.12
N LEU A 86 31.76 -9.27 -10.41
CA LEU A 86 31.80 -8.93 -8.98
C LEU A 86 32.40 -10.06 -8.13
N GLU A 87 32.05 -11.30 -8.45
CA GLU A 87 32.60 -12.48 -7.77
C GLU A 87 34.10 -12.64 -8.04
N ASP A 88 34.53 -12.46 -9.29
CA ASP A 88 35.95 -12.51 -9.67
C ASP A 88 36.76 -11.41 -8.95
N LEU A 89 36.25 -10.18 -8.90
CA LEU A 89 36.86 -9.10 -8.12
C LEU A 89 36.96 -9.43 -6.62
N TYR A 90 35.95 -10.09 -6.07
CA TYR A 90 35.95 -10.54 -4.67
C TYR A 90 37.05 -11.58 -4.43
N VAL A 91 37.16 -12.59 -5.29
CA VAL A 91 38.15 -13.66 -5.19
C VAL A 91 39.57 -13.12 -5.36
N GLN A 92 39.82 -12.26 -6.35
CA GLN A 92 41.13 -11.63 -6.56
C GLN A 92 41.55 -10.81 -5.34
N ARG A 93 40.63 -10.02 -4.77
CA ARG A 93 40.93 -9.24 -3.56
C ARG A 93 41.34 -10.12 -2.38
N LEU A 94 40.70 -11.28 -2.19
CA LEU A 94 41.10 -12.21 -1.14
C LEU A 94 42.49 -12.78 -1.40
N ALA A 95 42.80 -13.17 -2.64
CA ALA A 95 44.11 -13.69 -3.00
C ALA A 95 45.24 -12.67 -2.76
N GLU A 96 45.02 -11.38 -3.09
CA GLU A 96 45.99 -10.32 -2.81
C GLU A 96 46.21 -10.11 -1.29
N LEU A 97 45.14 -10.17 -0.48
CA LEU A 97 45.25 -10.07 0.98
C LEU A 97 46.00 -11.25 1.58
N ASP A 98 45.76 -12.47 1.09
CA ASP A 98 46.46 -13.67 1.53
C ASP A 98 47.96 -13.60 1.15
N ALA A 99 48.29 -13.08 -0.03
CA ALA A 99 49.68 -12.86 -0.45
C ALA A 99 50.41 -11.86 0.44
N ILE A 100 49.76 -10.73 0.79
CA ILE A 100 50.31 -9.75 1.73
C ILE A 100 50.53 -10.39 3.10
N ALA A 101 49.58 -11.16 3.61
CA ALA A 101 49.70 -11.83 4.90
C ALA A 101 50.88 -12.82 4.93
N LEU A 102 51.11 -13.56 3.84
CA LEU A 102 52.25 -14.46 3.72
C LEU A 102 53.59 -13.69 3.71
N ILE A 103 53.66 -12.58 2.98
CA ILE A 103 54.87 -11.73 2.96
C ILE A 103 55.13 -11.14 4.34
N ASP A 104 54.08 -10.68 5.04
CA ASP A 104 54.18 -10.14 6.40
C ASP A 104 54.70 -11.18 7.40
N ASP A 105 54.36 -12.47 7.24
CA ASP A 105 54.93 -13.57 8.03
C ASP A 105 56.41 -13.82 7.70
N GLN A 106 56.78 -13.87 6.43
CA GLN A 106 58.17 -14.08 5.98
C GLN A 106 59.12 -12.97 6.46
N LEU A 107 58.64 -11.72 6.47
CA LEU A 107 59.41 -10.57 6.95
C LEU A 107 59.82 -10.69 8.43
N GLN A 108 59.15 -11.50 9.25
CA GLN A 108 59.51 -11.70 10.66
C GLN A 108 60.83 -12.48 10.83
N SER A 109 61.21 -13.28 9.85
CA SER A 109 62.37 -14.18 9.93
C SER A 109 63.51 -13.83 8.97
N THR A 110 63.28 -12.87 8.06
CA THR A 110 64.21 -12.51 6.98
C THR A 110 65.02 -11.25 7.31
N SER A 111 66.25 -11.13 6.82
CA SER A 111 67.11 -9.95 7.04
C SER A 111 67.92 -9.57 5.79
N GLY A 112 68.45 -8.35 5.73
CA GLY A 112 69.32 -7.90 4.62
C GLY A 112 68.56 -7.61 3.32
N GLN A 113 69.16 -7.90 2.16
CA GLN A 113 68.57 -7.62 0.84
C GLN A 113 67.23 -8.34 0.62
N ASP A 114 67.07 -9.55 1.13
CA ASP A 114 65.83 -10.33 0.98
C ASP A 114 64.64 -9.63 1.65
N SER A 115 64.87 -8.95 2.79
CA SER A 115 63.84 -8.15 3.45
C SER A 115 63.42 -6.92 2.63
N LEU A 116 64.34 -6.33 1.85
CA LEU A 116 64.02 -5.21 0.97
C LEU A 116 63.20 -5.66 -0.24
N GLN A 117 63.51 -6.82 -0.83
CA GLN A 117 62.73 -7.37 -1.94
C GLN A 117 61.30 -7.72 -1.51
N LEU A 118 61.14 -8.37 -0.35
CA LEU A 118 59.82 -8.68 0.21
C LEU A 118 58.96 -7.42 0.45
N LEU A 119 59.57 -6.32 0.89
CA LEU A 119 58.85 -5.04 1.02
C LEU A 119 58.42 -4.46 -0.33
N VAL A 120 59.22 -4.62 -1.38
CA VAL A 120 58.85 -4.21 -2.75
C VAL A 120 57.71 -5.08 -3.27
N ASP A 121 57.78 -6.40 -3.09
CA ASP A 121 56.73 -7.32 -3.53
C ASP A 121 55.42 -7.05 -2.78
N ARG A 122 55.48 -6.74 -1.48
CA ARG A 122 54.33 -6.32 -0.69
C ARG A 122 53.64 -5.08 -1.27
N GLU A 123 54.42 -4.08 -1.67
CA GLU A 123 53.89 -2.85 -2.26
C GLU A 123 53.16 -3.13 -3.59
N VAL A 124 53.68 -4.05 -4.41
CA VAL A 124 52.99 -4.48 -5.65
C VAL A 124 51.60 -5.05 -5.37
N HIS A 125 51.45 -5.87 -4.32
CA HIS A 125 50.13 -6.40 -3.94
C HIS A 125 49.20 -5.32 -3.38
N VAL A 126 49.73 -4.32 -2.66
CA VAL A 126 48.96 -3.15 -2.19
C VAL A 126 48.48 -2.29 -3.37
N ASP A 127 49.33 -2.09 -4.38
CA ASP A 127 48.97 -1.41 -5.63
C ASP A 127 47.88 -2.18 -6.38
N GLN A 128 47.98 -3.51 -6.44
CA GLN A 128 46.98 -4.38 -7.05
C GLN A 128 45.63 -4.30 -6.33
N LEU A 129 45.61 -4.28 -4.99
CA LEU A 129 44.39 -4.04 -4.21
C LEU A 129 43.76 -2.68 -4.53
N THR A 130 44.57 -1.64 -4.72
CA THR A 130 44.10 -0.32 -5.11
C THR A 130 43.47 -0.34 -6.51
N SER A 131 44.08 -1.04 -7.46
CA SER A 131 43.56 -1.23 -8.82
C SER A 131 42.21 -2.00 -8.82
N LEU A 132 42.13 -3.08 -8.04
CA LEU A 132 40.89 -3.85 -7.88
C LEU A 132 39.77 -3.00 -7.27
N SER A 133 40.08 -2.16 -6.28
CA SER A 133 39.13 -1.22 -5.68
C SER A 133 38.60 -0.22 -6.71
N GLN A 134 39.47 0.34 -7.56
CA GLN A 134 39.07 1.25 -8.62
C GLN A 134 38.17 0.58 -9.67
N THR A 135 38.48 -0.68 -10.01
CA THR A 135 37.67 -1.47 -10.94
C THR A 135 36.29 -1.79 -10.35
N ALA A 136 36.22 -2.13 -9.06
CA ALA A 136 34.96 -2.35 -8.37
C ALA A 136 34.09 -1.08 -8.33
N VAL A 137 34.67 0.08 -8.05
CA VAL A 137 33.95 1.37 -8.08
C VAL A 137 33.43 1.68 -9.48
N ALA A 138 34.25 1.47 -10.52
CA ALA A 138 33.83 1.68 -11.91
C ALA A 138 32.68 0.76 -12.31
N LEU A 139 32.73 -0.52 -11.90
CA LEU A 139 31.66 -1.48 -12.18
C LEU A 139 30.35 -1.09 -11.49
N VAL A 140 30.40 -0.71 -10.20
CA VAL A 140 29.22 -0.23 -9.46
C VAL A 140 28.63 1.03 -10.12
N GLN A 141 29.46 1.93 -10.63
CA GLN A 141 29.00 3.13 -11.33
C GLN A 141 28.31 2.78 -12.67
N THR A 142 28.80 1.77 -13.39
CA THR A 142 28.15 1.26 -14.61
C THR A 142 26.78 0.65 -14.28
N ILE A 143 26.69 -0.20 -13.25
CA ILE A 143 25.43 -0.78 -12.77
C ILE A 143 24.42 0.31 -12.41
N ARG A 144 24.87 1.34 -11.70
CA ARG A 144 24.00 2.47 -11.32
C ARG A 144 23.51 3.24 -12.54
N THR A 145 24.38 3.47 -13.51
CA THR A 145 24.03 4.21 -14.74
C THR A 145 23.02 3.44 -15.58
N ASP A 146 23.23 2.13 -15.77
CA ASP A 146 22.26 1.24 -16.42
C ASP A 146 20.90 1.26 -15.71
N ARG A 147 20.90 1.10 -14.38
CA ARG A 147 19.67 1.14 -13.58
C ARG A 147 18.91 2.45 -13.76
N ILE A 148 19.60 3.60 -13.78
CA ILE A 148 18.97 4.91 -14.00
C ILE A 148 18.40 5.02 -15.43
N GLY A 149 19.12 4.51 -16.43
CA GLY A 149 18.61 4.44 -17.81
C GLY A 149 17.31 3.64 -17.91
N ARG A 150 17.30 2.43 -17.33
CA ARG A 150 16.13 1.55 -17.30
C ARG A 150 14.97 2.16 -16.51
N VAL A 151 15.24 2.91 -15.44
CA VAL A 151 14.20 3.67 -14.72
C VAL A 151 13.50 4.64 -15.68
N ALA A 152 14.23 5.37 -16.53
CA ALA A 152 13.64 6.30 -17.48
C ALA A 152 12.76 5.58 -18.53
N ASP A 153 13.19 4.42 -19.02
CA ASP A 153 12.41 3.59 -19.96
C ASP A 153 11.09 3.09 -19.33
N ILE A 154 11.16 2.65 -18.07
CA ILE A 154 9.98 2.20 -17.32
C ILE A 154 9.04 3.38 -17.06
N GLN A 155 9.55 4.55 -16.72
CA GLN A 155 8.73 5.76 -16.56
C GLN A 155 8.03 6.15 -17.86
N ALA A 156 8.69 6.05 -19.01
CA ALA A 156 8.06 6.29 -20.31
C ALA A 156 6.91 5.31 -20.58
N SER A 157 7.14 4.02 -20.28
CA SER A 157 6.11 2.97 -20.43
C SER A 157 4.93 3.19 -19.48
N ASN A 158 5.21 3.53 -18.21
CA ASN A 158 4.19 3.87 -17.23
C ASN A 158 3.37 5.07 -17.68
N ASN A 159 4.01 6.15 -18.14
CA ASN A 159 3.34 7.35 -18.63
C ASN A 159 2.39 7.07 -19.82
N ALA A 160 2.74 6.12 -20.68
CA ALA A 160 1.93 5.76 -21.85
C ALA A 160 0.61 5.04 -21.51
N ILE A 161 0.44 4.51 -20.29
CA ILE A 161 -0.81 3.85 -19.88
C ILE A 161 -1.96 4.86 -19.82
N ASN A 162 -3.05 4.59 -20.52
CA ASN A 162 -4.27 5.40 -20.43
C ASN A 162 -5.11 4.96 -19.22
N ALA A 163 -4.74 5.43 -18.03
CA ALA A 163 -5.47 5.15 -16.79
C ALA A 163 -6.73 6.00 -16.70
N GLN A 164 -7.88 5.36 -16.51
CA GLN A 164 -9.17 6.04 -16.36
C GLN A 164 -9.73 5.87 -14.95
N ALA A 165 -9.64 4.67 -14.39
CA ALA A 165 -10.12 4.40 -13.04
C ALA A 165 -9.12 4.91 -11.98
N ILE A 166 -9.63 5.27 -10.80
CA ILE A 166 -8.79 5.80 -9.71
C ILE A 166 -7.68 4.82 -9.29
N PHE A 167 -7.97 3.52 -9.24
CA PHE A 167 -6.97 2.51 -8.90
C PHE A 167 -5.86 2.41 -9.96
N GLU A 168 -6.15 2.63 -11.24
CA GLU A 168 -5.13 2.69 -12.29
C GLU A 168 -4.30 3.98 -12.20
N GLN A 169 -4.94 5.12 -11.95
CA GLN A 169 -4.26 6.39 -11.76
C GLN A 169 -3.31 6.34 -10.55
N ASN A 170 -3.74 5.67 -9.47
CA ASN A 170 -2.91 5.43 -8.30
C ASN A 170 -1.72 4.52 -8.62
N GLU A 171 -1.90 3.43 -9.36
CA GLU A 171 -0.78 2.58 -9.79
C GLU A 171 0.24 3.36 -10.62
N LYS A 172 -0.21 4.15 -11.60
CA LYS A 172 0.70 5.01 -12.38
C LYS A 172 1.49 5.93 -11.46
N THR A 173 0.79 6.66 -10.58
CA THR A 173 1.41 7.64 -9.68
C THR A 173 2.42 6.97 -8.74
N VAL A 174 2.05 5.84 -8.12
CA VAL A 174 2.93 5.13 -7.19
C VAL A 174 4.13 4.53 -7.91
N ASN A 175 3.97 4.02 -9.15
CA ASN A 175 5.08 3.58 -9.98
C ASN A 175 6.06 4.72 -10.25
N ASP A 176 5.57 5.89 -10.67
CA ASP A 176 6.43 7.05 -10.96
C ASP A 176 7.21 7.51 -9.72
N LEU A 177 6.56 7.52 -8.55
CA LEU A 177 7.18 7.92 -7.30
C LEU A 177 8.19 6.89 -6.78
N LEU A 178 7.92 5.59 -6.93
CA LEU A 178 8.89 4.53 -6.65
C LEU A 178 10.13 4.68 -7.56
N LEU A 179 9.92 4.87 -8.86
CA LEU A 179 10.98 5.03 -9.85
C LEU A 179 11.79 6.31 -9.59
N ALA A 180 11.14 7.41 -9.24
CA ALA A 180 11.81 8.65 -8.83
C ALA A 180 12.66 8.47 -7.57
N SER A 181 12.16 7.71 -6.58
CA SER A 181 12.93 7.34 -5.40
C SER A 181 14.17 6.52 -5.78
N ILE A 182 14.06 5.55 -6.69
CA ILE A 182 15.20 4.74 -7.15
C ILE A 182 16.25 5.63 -7.84
N ALA A 183 15.82 6.52 -8.74
CA ALA A 183 16.73 7.45 -9.42
C ALA A 183 17.44 8.41 -8.45
N ASN A 184 16.75 8.82 -7.38
CA ASN A 184 17.25 9.77 -6.37
C ASN A 184 17.76 9.09 -5.10
N ASN A 185 18.23 7.83 -5.19
CA ASN A 185 18.86 7.10 -4.10
C ASN A 185 18.03 7.04 -2.80
N GLY A 186 16.72 6.80 -2.94
CA GLY A 186 15.76 6.71 -1.84
C GLY A 186 15.17 8.06 -1.40
N SER A 187 15.57 9.18 -2.00
CA SER A 187 15.05 10.49 -1.64
C SER A 187 13.75 10.81 -2.39
N LEU A 188 12.80 11.40 -1.67
CA LEU A 188 11.53 11.92 -2.19
C LEU A 188 11.34 13.36 -1.70
N GLN A 189 10.83 14.22 -2.58
CA GLN A 189 10.53 15.61 -2.27
C GLN A 189 9.21 15.73 -1.50
N ALA A 190 9.02 16.84 -0.77
CA ALA A 190 7.82 17.07 0.03
C ALA A 190 6.51 16.88 -0.76
N GLY A 191 6.42 17.42 -1.99
CA GLY A 191 5.23 17.23 -2.83
C GLY A 191 4.99 15.77 -3.26
N GLN A 192 6.05 14.98 -3.40
CA GLN A 192 5.95 13.54 -3.68
C GLN A 192 5.46 12.76 -2.46
N ILE A 193 5.91 13.15 -1.27
CA ILE A 193 5.41 12.58 0.00
C ILE A 193 3.92 12.91 0.16
N THR A 194 3.50 14.16 -0.06
CA THR A 194 2.07 14.54 0.00
C THR A 194 1.22 13.76 -1.01
N ALA A 195 1.73 13.52 -2.23
CA ALA A 195 1.03 12.69 -3.21
C ALA A 195 0.86 11.24 -2.73
N LEU A 196 1.91 10.65 -2.13
CA LEU A 196 1.82 9.32 -1.52
C LEU A 196 0.84 9.29 -0.34
N GLU A 197 0.82 10.32 0.52
CA GLU A 197 -0.10 10.42 1.65
C GLU A 197 -1.56 10.49 1.19
N SER A 198 -1.82 11.24 0.12
CA SER A 198 -3.15 11.32 -0.51
C SER A 198 -3.63 9.95 -0.98
N ILE A 199 -2.76 9.17 -1.65
CA ILE A 199 -3.09 7.81 -2.11
C ILE A 199 -3.19 6.83 -0.93
N ALA A 200 -2.26 6.89 0.03
CA ALA A 200 -2.21 6.01 1.19
C ALA A 200 -3.44 6.15 2.10
N SER A 201 -4.07 7.33 2.10
CA SER A 201 -5.28 7.65 2.84
C SER A 201 -6.57 7.22 2.13
N GLN A 202 -6.50 6.69 0.91
CA GLN A 202 -7.68 6.14 0.22
C GLN A 202 -8.04 4.76 0.77
N CYS A 203 -9.31 4.38 0.64
CA CYS A 203 -9.75 3.02 0.92
C CYS A 203 -9.11 2.05 -0.10
N PRO A 204 -8.44 0.96 0.32
CA PRO A 204 -7.87 0.00 -0.62
C PRO A 204 -8.88 -0.63 -1.59
N TYR A 205 -10.16 -0.74 -1.20
CA TYR A 205 -11.22 -1.25 -2.06
C TYR A 205 -11.67 -0.27 -3.15
N THR A 206 -11.30 1.03 -3.06
CA THR A 206 -11.52 2.01 -4.13
C THR A 206 -10.21 2.38 -4.83
N GLY A 207 -9.18 2.68 -4.04
CA GLY A 207 -7.87 3.13 -4.52
C GLY A 207 -6.96 2.01 -5.04
N GLY A 208 -7.34 0.74 -4.85
CA GLY A 208 -6.60 -0.43 -5.34
C GLY A 208 -5.33 -0.75 -4.54
N THR A 209 -4.57 -1.74 -5.03
CA THR A 209 -3.34 -2.23 -4.39
C THR A 209 -2.24 -1.18 -4.24
N ALA A 210 -2.25 -0.15 -5.08
CA ALA A 210 -1.35 1.00 -5.00
C ALA A 210 -1.37 1.69 -3.63
N VAL A 211 -2.50 1.65 -2.90
CA VAL A 211 -2.63 2.20 -1.55
C VAL A 211 -1.60 1.59 -0.60
N PHE A 212 -1.44 0.27 -0.60
CA PHE A 212 -0.47 -0.42 0.26
C PHE A 212 0.98 -0.13 -0.14
N ARG A 213 1.24 -0.03 -1.45
CA ARG A 213 2.56 0.35 -1.97
C ARG A 213 2.93 1.78 -1.56
N ALA A 214 1.96 2.70 -1.61
CA ALA A 214 2.15 4.08 -1.13
C ALA A 214 2.50 4.12 0.36
N ARG A 215 1.77 3.35 1.19
CA ARG A 215 2.08 3.21 2.63
C ARG A 215 3.49 2.68 2.87
N GLY A 216 3.92 1.67 2.11
CA GLY A 216 5.29 1.16 2.17
C GLY A 216 6.34 2.23 1.86
N LEU A 217 6.10 3.04 0.82
CA LEU A 217 6.97 4.18 0.47
C LEU A 217 6.97 5.31 1.50
N LEU A 218 5.98 5.40 2.39
CA LEU A 218 5.94 6.41 3.45
C LEU A 218 6.67 5.99 4.74
N THR A 219 7.16 4.75 4.83
CA THR A 219 7.86 4.24 6.02
C THR A 219 9.06 5.14 6.36
N GLY A 220 9.05 5.73 7.56
CA GLY A 220 10.09 6.66 8.02
C GLY A 220 10.07 8.04 7.36
N ARG A 221 9.01 8.36 6.59
CA ARG A 221 8.84 9.62 5.87
C ARG A 221 7.52 10.35 6.21
N SER A 222 6.57 9.66 6.85
CA SER A 222 5.30 10.21 7.33
C SER A 222 4.93 9.62 8.68
N GLU A 223 4.17 10.38 9.46
CA GLU A 223 3.63 9.97 10.77
C GLU A 223 2.16 9.54 10.68
N LEU A 224 1.56 9.57 9.49
CA LEU A 224 0.17 9.16 9.30
C LEU A 224 -0.03 7.68 9.63
N VAL A 225 -1.11 7.40 10.36
CA VAL A 225 -1.57 6.05 10.67
C VAL A 225 -2.84 5.78 9.87
N PHE A 226 -2.86 4.65 9.18
CA PHE A 226 -3.95 4.27 8.29
C PHE A 226 -4.78 3.14 8.92
N ASN A 227 -6.05 3.41 9.20
CA ASN A 227 -7.00 2.40 9.67
C ASN A 227 -8.00 2.10 8.55
N ASP A 228 -7.83 0.97 7.86
CA ASP A 228 -8.69 0.59 6.74
C ASP A 228 -10.17 0.43 7.14
N SER A 229 -10.46 0.04 8.39
CA SER A 229 -11.85 -0.06 8.85
C SER A 229 -12.55 1.31 8.95
N GLU A 230 -11.80 2.36 9.28
CA GLU A 230 -12.30 3.73 9.34
C GLU A 230 -12.31 4.37 7.94
N ILE A 231 -11.22 4.20 7.19
CA ILE A 231 -11.05 4.78 5.86
C ILE A 231 -12.06 4.20 4.86
N CYS A 232 -12.30 2.89 4.90
CA CYS A 232 -13.28 2.23 4.04
C CYS A 232 -14.70 2.28 4.63
N GLY A 233 -14.86 2.44 5.94
CA GLY A 233 -16.16 2.48 6.60
C GLY A 233 -17.05 3.67 6.21
N ALA A 234 -16.47 4.71 5.57
CA ALA A 234 -17.22 5.86 5.03
C ALA A 234 -17.99 5.56 3.73
N GLY A 235 -17.77 4.39 3.11
CA GLY A 235 -18.62 3.84 2.07
C GLY A 235 -19.14 2.49 2.57
N GLU A 236 -20.45 2.35 2.68
CA GLU A 236 -21.12 1.16 3.21
C GLU A 236 -20.51 -0.15 2.66
N MET A 237 -19.82 -0.91 3.53
CA MET A 237 -19.84 -2.36 3.43
C MET A 237 -21.27 -2.77 3.83
N PRO A 238 -22.14 -3.19 2.91
CA PRO A 238 -23.44 -3.69 3.29
C PRO A 238 -23.18 -4.99 4.04
N LEU A 239 -23.27 -4.95 5.37
CA LEU A 239 -23.51 -6.17 6.12
C LEU A 239 -24.86 -6.70 5.66
N LEU A 240 -24.82 -7.60 4.67
CA LEU A 240 -25.88 -8.51 4.23
C LEU A 240 -27.29 -8.00 4.57
N GLN A 241 -27.77 -6.99 3.84
CA GLN A 241 -29.20 -6.69 3.82
C GLN A 241 -29.85 -7.44 2.65
N ASN A 242 -30.79 -8.29 3.05
CA ASN A 242 -31.71 -9.08 2.22
C ASN A 242 -32.20 -8.26 0.99
N PRO A 243 -32.16 -8.80 -0.25
CA PRO A 243 -32.55 -8.06 -1.44
C PRO A 243 -34.06 -7.79 -1.42
N GLY A 244 -34.41 -6.58 -1.04
CA GLY A 244 -35.79 -6.14 -0.98
C GLY A 244 -35.91 -4.79 -0.31
N ASN A 245 -35.32 -3.75 -0.91
CA ASN A 245 -35.90 -2.41 -0.97
C ASN A 245 -34.97 -1.47 -1.73
N ASN A 246 -35.43 -1.03 -2.90
CA ASN A 246 -34.87 0.13 -3.58
C ASN A 246 -35.19 1.39 -2.77
N ALA A 247 -34.20 2.20 -2.43
CA ALA A 247 -34.43 3.62 -2.15
C ALA A 247 -33.19 4.45 -2.47
N SER A 248 -33.47 5.58 -3.10
CA SER A 248 -32.58 6.50 -3.83
C SER A 248 -31.82 7.46 -2.93
N VAL A 249 -30.73 8.00 -3.49
CA VAL A 249 -29.97 9.18 -3.05
C VAL A 249 -30.89 10.40 -2.93
N LEU A 250 -30.81 11.11 -1.79
CA LEU A 250 -30.98 12.56 -1.50
C LEU A 250 -31.69 12.80 -0.13
N ASP A 251 -30.91 12.96 0.95
CA ASP A 251 -31.11 13.99 1.99
C ASP A 251 -30.04 13.84 3.09
N GLN A 252 -29.16 14.83 3.26
CA GLN A 252 -28.20 14.84 4.37
C GLN A 252 -28.80 15.59 5.56
N GLN A 253 -29.53 14.85 6.41
CA GLN A 253 -29.85 15.30 7.77
C GLN A 253 -28.63 15.04 8.67
N ALA A 254 -28.08 16.09 9.28
CA ALA A 254 -26.94 15.99 10.20
C ALA A 254 -27.41 16.22 11.65
N PHE A 255 -26.70 15.63 12.62
CA PHE A 255 -27.01 15.76 14.06
C PHE A 255 -25.77 16.21 14.82
N GLU A 256 -25.96 17.08 15.81
CA GLU A 256 -24.91 17.61 16.67
C GLU A 256 -25.24 17.36 18.15
N ILE A 257 -24.25 16.93 18.95
CA ILE A 257 -24.37 16.82 20.40
C ILE A 257 -23.43 17.81 21.10
N PHE A 258 -23.97 18.63 22.01
CA PHE A 258 -23.17 19.55 22.81
C PHE A 258 -23.82 19.95 24.15
N PRO A 259 -23.03 20.24 25.21
CA PRO A 259 -21.59 20.03 25.28
C PRO A 259 -21.24 18.53 25.44
N ASN A 260 -20.08 18.15 24.91
CA ASN A 260 -19.47 16.84 25.13
C ASN A 260 -17.97 17.07 25.43
N PRO A 261 -17.48 16.91 26.68
CA PRO A 261 -18.17 16.31 27.82
C PRO A 261 -19.35 17.14 28.38
N ALA A 262 -20.37 16.44 28.87
CA ALA A 262 -21.58 17.01 29.45
C ALA A 262 -21.50 17.07 30.98
N THR A 263 -21.79 18.25 31.53
CA THR A 263 -21.93 18.49 32.97
C THR A 263 -23.37 18.90 33.27
N GLY A 264 -24.14 18.02 33.90
CA GLY A 264 -25.55 18.24 34.26
C GLY A 264 -26.57 18.06 33.14
N SER A 265 -26.27 18.46 31.90
CA SER A 265 -27.12 18.24 30.73
C SER A 265 -26.34 18.29 29.41
N PHE A 266 -26.92 17.74 28.35
CA PHE A 266 -26.47 17.87 26.97
C PHE A 266 -27.65 18.14 26.03
N THR A 267 -27.34 18.67 24.85
CA THR A 267 -28.31 19.01 23.81
C THR A 267 -28.06 18.14 22.59
N VAL A 268 -29.12 17.62 21.98
CA VAL A 268 -29.08 17.01 20.64
C VAL A 268 -29.82 17.91 19.69
N LYS A 269 -29.16 18.36 18.63
CA LYS A 269 -29.69 19.30 17.64
C LYS A 269 -29.62 18.69 16.25
N VAL A 270 -30.68 18.90 15.46
CA VAL A 270 -30.72 18.54 14.04
C VAL A 270 -30.29 19.72 13.18
N VAL A 271 -29.43 19.48 12.20
CA VAL A 271 -28.89 20.47 11.27
C VAL A 271 -29.19 20.01 9.84
N GLY A 272 -30.03 20.79 9.13
CA GLY A 272 -30.52 20.43 7.80
C GLY A 272 -31.65 19.40 7.82
N GLY A 273 -32.47 19.39 6.75
CA GLY A 273 -33.64 18.51 6.61
C GLY A 273 -34.89 18.94 7.41
N GLU A 274 -36.02 18.28 7.13
CA GLU A 274 -37.26 18.40 7.90
C GLU A 274 -37.13 17.65 9.25
N PRO A 275 -37.69 18.17 10.35
CA PRO A 275 -37.57 17.53 11.65
C PRO A 275 -38.34 16.20 11.67
N MET A 276 -37.62 15.08 11.76
CA MET A 276 -38.21 13.74 11.91
C MET A 276 -37.64 12.99 13.11
N LEU A 277 -37.38 13.72 14.20
CA LEU A 277 -36.98 13.13 15.47
C LEU A 277 -38.15 12.34 16.08
N ARG A 278 -38.03 11.00 16.15
CA ARG A 278 -39.06 10.17 16.80
C ARG A 278 -38.64 9.74 18.20
N GLU A 279 -37.38 9.38 18.38
CA GLU A 279 -36.94 8.84 19.66
C GLU A 279 -35.45 9.09 19.92
N LEU A 280 -35.11 9.55 21.11
CA LEU A 280 -33.74 9.64 21.62
C LEU A 280 -33.54 8.59 22.72
N GLN A 281 -32.42 7.89 22.66
CA GLN A 281 -31.99 6.90 23.64
C GLN A 281 -30.59 7.23 24.17
N VAL A 282 -30.35 6.97 25.46
CA VAL A 282 -29.02 6.97 26.07
C VAL A 282 -28.74 5.57 26.60
N LEU A 283 -27.60 4.99 26.21
CA LEU A 283 -27.20 3.63 26.55
C LEU A 283 -25.83 3.61 27.25
N ASP A 284 -25.61 2.63 28.14
CA ASP A 284 -24.27 2.35 28.67
C ASP A 284 -23.39 1.60 27.67
N LEU A 285 -22.14 1.32 28.08
CA LEU A 285 -21.15 0.59 27.27
C LEU A 285 -21.57 -0.86 26.96
N GLN A 286 -22.49 -1.42 27.73
CA GLN A 286 -23.04 -2.76 27.51
C GLN A 286 -24.32 -2.73 26.65
N GLY A 287 -24.72 -1.55 26.16
CA GLY A 287 -25.92 -1.36 25.34
C GLY A 287 -27.22 -1.39 26.15
N LYS A 288 -27.16 -1.28 27.48
CA LYS A 288 -28.35 -1.18 28.32
C LYS A 288 -28.98 0.19 28.14
N LEU A 289 -30.27 0.23 27.82
CA LEU A 289 -31.03 1.47 27.74
C LEU A 289 -31.17 2.11 29.13
N LEU A 290 -30.64 3.31 29.29
CA LEU A 290 -30.70 4.09 30.53
C LEU A 290 -31.74 5.21 30.48
N LEU A 291 -31.89 5.85 29.32
CA LEU A 291 -32.88 6.89 29.10
C LEU A 291 -33.52 6.72 27.72
N LYS A 292 -34.82 6.95 27.64
CA LYS A 292 -35.57 6.98 26.39
C LYS A 292 -36.53 8.17 26.42
N ARG A 293 -36.53 8.97 25.36
CA ARG A 293 -37.39 10.14 25.20
C ARG A 293 -37.96 10.18 23.79
N THR A 294 -39.27 10.26 23.68
CA THR A 294 -39.95 10.53 22.40
C THR A 294 -39.89 12.02 22.12
N LEU A 295 -39.55 12.39 20.90
CA LEU A 295 -39.44 13.78 20.45
C LEU A 295 -40.66 14.13 19.58
N ALA A 296 -41.14 15.37 19.69
CA ALA A 296 -42.27 15.83 18.90
C ALA A 296 -41.83 16.12 17.46
N GLU A 297 -42.75 16.00 16.49
CA GLU A 297 -42.46 16.16 15.05
C GLU A 297 -41.82 17.51 14.70
N GLU A 298 -42.04 18.56 15.49
CA GLU A 298 -41.51 19.92 15.22
C GLU A 298 -40.28 20.28 16.09
N GLU A 299 -39.78 19.35 16.92
CA GLU A 299 -38.67 19.62 17.84
C GLU A 299 -37.31 19.44 17.13
N HIS A 300 -36.66 20.54 16.73
CA HIS A 300 -35.33 20.50 16.08
C HIS A 300 -34.14 20.39 17.05
N SER A 301 -34.39 20.53 18.34
CA SER A 301 -33.36 20.49 19.38
C SER A 301 -33.99 20.10 20.71
N THR A 302 -33.31 19.23 21.46
CA THR A 302 -33.80 18.78 22.76
C THR A 302 -32.69 18.77 23.79
N VAL A 303 -33.00 19.24 24.99
CA VAL A 303 -32.09 19.21 26.14
C VAL A 303 -32.40 18.00 27.00
N VAL A 304 -31.37 17.20 27.31
CA VAL A 304 -31.43 16.00 28.13
C VAL A 304 -30.57 16.21 29.38
N ASN A 305 -31.18 16.08 30.56
CA ASN A 305 -30.44 16.14 31.83
C ASN A 305 -29.70 14.82 32.07
N THR A 306 -28.45 14.92 32.54
CA THR A 306 -27.62 13.75 32.89
C THR A 306 -27.81 13.31 34.35
N ASN A 307 -28.77 13.91 35.07
CA ASN A 307 -29.10 13.54 36.45
C ASN A 307 -29.45 12.05 36.56
N GLY A 308 -28.68 11.31 37.35
CA GLY A 308 -28.83 9.86 37.52
C GLY A 308 -27.90 9.01 36.65
N LEU A 309 -27.13 9.64 35.75
CA LEU A 309 -25.99 9.01 35.08
C LEU A 309 -24.73 9.21 35.93
N VAL A 310 -23.93 8.16 36.10
CA VAL A 310 -22.61 8.28 36.73
C VAL A 310 -21.61 8.89 35.76
N SER A 311 -20.57 9.55 36.25
CA SER A 311 -19.49 10.06 35.40
C SER A 311 -18.87 8.90 34.61
N GLY A 312 -18.82 9.03 33.29
CA GLY A 312 -18.49 7.90 32.42
C GLY A 312 -18.88 8.12 30.96
N MET A 313 -18.72 7.07 30.17
CA MET A 313 -18.98 7.07 28.73
C MET A 313 -20.32 6.40 28.43
N TYR A 314 -21.08 7.03 27.54
CA TYR A 314 -22.40 6.60 27.10
C TYR A 314 -22.52 6.71 25.58
N PHE A 315 -23.53 6.05 25.01
CA PHE A 315 -23.95 6.24 23.63
C PHE A 315 -25.30 6.93 23.58
N VAL A 316 -25.41 7.99 22.81
CA VAL A 316 -26.69 8.65 22.51
C VAL A 316 -27.11 8.21 21.12
N LYS A 317 -28.32 7.66 20.99
CA LYS A 317 -28.91 7.26 19.71
C LYS A 317 -30.16 8.08 19.44
N VAL A 318 -30.38 8.43 18.18
CA VAL A 318 -31.66 8.94 17.69
C VAL A 318 -32.22 7.92 16.71
N LEU A 319 -33.50 7.60 16.87
CA LEU A 319 -34.22 6.67 16.04
C LEU A 319 -35.36 7.37 15.31
N GLU A 320 -35.55 6.98 14.06
CA GLU A 320 -36.67 7.34 13.19
C GLU A 320 -37.36 6.04 12.76
N GLU A 321 -38.68 5.96 12.96
CA GLU A 321 -39.48 4.75 12.69
C GLU A 321 -38.88 3.44 13.28
N GLY A 322 -38.20 3.55 14.42
CA GLY A 322 -37.55 2.43 15.11
C GLY A 322 -36.16 2.04 14.57
N LYS A 323 -35.63 2.76 13.57
CA LYS A 323 -34.25 2.59 13.05
C LYS A 323 -33.36 3.69 13.59
N ALA A 324 -32.16 3.35 14.05
CA ALA A 324 -31.19 4.35 14.49
C ALA A 324 -30.67 5.14 13.28
N VAL A 325 -30.94 6.44 13.25
CA VAL A 325 -30.47 7.39 12.21
C VAL A 325 -29.26 8.19 12.65
N PHE A 326 -28.97 8.19 13.95
CA PHE A 326 -27.78 8.84 14.51
C PHE A 326 -27.32 8.14 15.79
N SER A 327 -26.01 8.08 16.00
CA SER A 327 -25.41 7.50 17.20
C SER A 327 -24.06 8.15 17.48
N GLU A 328 -23.89 8.75 18.65
CA GLU A 328 -22.63 9.40 19.03
C GLU A 328 -22.25 9.08 20.48
N LYS A 329 -20.94 9.10 20.75
CA LYS A 329 -20.37 8.91 22.08
C LYS A 329 -20.55 10.18 22.91
N LEU A 330 -21.12 10.05 24.11
CA LEU A 330 -21.24 11.10 25.11
C LEU A 330 -20.35 10.80 26.32
N ILE A 331 -19.61 11.80 26.78
CA ILE A 331 -18.86 11.74 28.04
C ILE A 331 -19.63 12.56 29.07
N VAL A 332 -20.04 11.95 30.19
CA VAL A 332 -20.68 12.66 31.32
C VAL A 332 -19.65 12.84 32.44
N GLN A 333 -19.57 14.05 32.99
CA GLN A 333 -18.69 14.40 34.12
C GLN A 333 -19.47 14.55 35.41
#